data_AF-A0AAD6EAP9-F1
#
_entry.id   AF-A0AAD6EAP9-F1
#
_cell.length_a   1.000
_cell.length_b   1.000
_cell.length_c   1.000
_cell.angle_alpha   90.00
_cell.angle_beta   90.00
_cell.angle_gamma   90.00
#
_symmetry.space_group_name_H-M   'P 1'
#
loop_
_entity.id
_entity.type
_entity.pdbx_description
1 polymer ?
#
loop_
_entity_poly.entity_id
_entity_poly.type
_entity_poly.pdbx_seq_one_letter_code
_entity_poly.pdbx_strand_id
1 'polypeptide(L)'
;MTTAMANTAGYTKKLLVYGIGYYGYLVGGIVGPQTFIANQAPAYTGGITAMLASYCIAIFLISIYMVNSIPLNRRNAKIAVEHPESTAEGDILDGWQDQTDLTNTKFKFLI
;
A
#
# COMPACT_ATOMS: atom_id res chain seq x y z
N MET A 1 11.89 3.27 -6.34
CA MET A 1 10.46 3.52 -5.99
C MET A 1 10.05 2.49 -4.98
N THR A 2 9.44 2.86 -3.84
CA THR A 2 8.90 1.84 -2.91
C THR A 2 7.72 1.13 -3.59
N THR A 3 7.49 -0.14 -3.27
CA THR A 3 6.42 -0.95 -3.87
C THR A 3 5.04 -0.32 -3.71
N ALA A 4 4.79 0.38 -2.60
CA ALA A 4 3.59 1.18 -2.37
C ALA A 4 3.38 2.29 -3.41
N MET A 5 4.46 2.89 -3.93
CA MET A 5 4.40 3.94 -4.95
C MET A 5 3.98 3.42 -6.32
N ALA A 6 4.48 2.23 -6.66
CA ALA A 6 4.18 1.56 -7.91
C ALA A 6 2.75 1.00 -7.92
N ASN A 7 2.23 0.68 -6.73
CA ASN A 7 0.91 0.08 -6.54
C ASN A 7 -0.25 1.07 -6.40
N THR A 8 0.02 2.37 -6.50
CA THR A 8 -1.00 3.42 -6.42
C THR A 8 -0.97 4.26 -7.70
N ALA A 9 -2.11 4.36 -8.39
CA ALA A 9 -2.31 5.26 -9.53
C ALA A 9 -3.27 6.40 -9.16
N GLY A 10 -3.22 7.50 -9.89
CA GLY A 10 -3.92 8.74 -9.54
C GLY A 10 -3.03 9.69 -8.72
N TYR A 11 -2.84 10.93 -9.16
CA TYR A 11 -2.00 11.92 -8.49
C TYR A 11 -2.51 12.22 -7.07
N THR A 12 -3.80 12.52 -6.93
CA THR A 12 -4.41 12.85 -5.63
C THR A 12 -4.38 11.66 -4.67
N LYS A 13 -4.73 10.46 -5.15
CA LYS A 13 -4.71 9.24 -4.32
C LYS A 13 -3.30 8.92 -3.86
N LYS A 14 -2.32 9.02 -4.76
CA LYS A 14 -0.91 8.79 -4.48
C LYS A 14 -0.39 9.73 -3.38
N LEU A 15 -0.70 11.01 -3.45
CA LEU A 15 -0.34 11.98 -2.41
C LEU A 15 -0.96 11.63 -1.06
N LEU A 16 -2.24 11.25 -1.02
CA LEU A 16 -2.90 10.87 0.24
C LEU A 16 -2.29 9.62 0.87
N VAL A 17 -2.03 8.58 0.07
CA VAL A 17 -1.39 7.34 0.56
C VAL A 17 -0.03 7.64 1.16
N TYR A 18 0.77 8.51 0.54
CA TYR A 18 2.04 8.93 1.11
C TYR A 18 1.89 9.80 2.35
N GLY A 19 0.94 10.72 2.36
CA GLY A 19 0.65 11.56 3.51
C GLY A 19 0.31 10.73 4.75
N ILE A 20 -0.51 9.69 4.57
CA ILE A 20 -0.87 8.74 5.65
C ILE A 20 0.36 7.96 6.13
N GLY A 21 1.18 7.45 5.20
CA GLY A 21 2.42 6.75 5.56
C GLY A 21 3.40 7.64 6.34
N TYR A 22 3.55 8.90 5.91
CA TYR A 22 4.38 9.88 6.59
C TYR A 22 3.85 10.23 7.98
N TYR A 23 2.53 10.41 8.11
CA TYR A 23 1.89 10.62 9.41
C TYR A 23 2.12 9.44 10.36
N GLY A 24 2.00 8.20 9.87
CA GLY A 24 2.30 7.00 10.64
C GLY A 24 3.75 6.95 11.15
N TYR A 25 4.71 7.37 10.32
CA TYR A 25 6.12 7.48 10.73
C TYR A 25 6.32 8.48 11.87
N LEU A 26 5.70 9.66 11.78
CA LEU A 26 5.77 10.69 12.83
C LEU A 26 5.15 10.20 14.14
N VAL A 27 3.96 9.59 14.08
CA VAL A 27 3.27 9.05 15.26
C VAL A 27 4.08 7.92 15.89
N GLY A 28 4.64 7.01 15.08
CA GLY A 28 5.49 5.94 15.57
C GLY A 28 6.73 6.46 16.30
N GLY A 29 7.34 7.54 15.82
CA GLY A 29 8.45 8.21 16.49
C GLY A 29 8.09 8.80 17.87
N ILE A 30 6.86 9.30 18.04
CA ILE A 30 6.37 9.84 19.31
C ILE A 30 5.98 8.73 20.29
N VAL A 31 5.30 7.68 19.81
CA VAL A 31 4.82 6.56 20.63
C VAL A 31 5.96 5.62 21.03
N GLY A 32 6.98 5.48 20.18
CA GLY A 32 8.11 4.57 20.39
C GLY A 32 8.79 4.72 21.76
N PRO A 33 9.25 5.92 22.17
CA PRO A 33 9.87 6.12 23.48
C PRO A 33 8.91 5.91 24.66
N GLN A 34 7.60 6.12 24.46
CA GLN A 34 6.61 5.99 25.53
C GLN A 34 6.32 4.52 25.91
N THR A 35 6.62 3.56 25.04
CA THR A 35 6.42 2.13 25.33
C THR A 35 7.54 1.53 26.20
N PHE A 36 8.67 2.23 26.35
CA PHE A 36 9.78 1.81 27.22
C PHE A 36 9.62 2.37 28.64
N ILE A 37 8.77 1.69 29.43
CA ILE A 37 8.47 2.10 30.80
C ILE A 37 9.65 1.76 31.73
N ALA A 38 10.16 2.75 32.47
CA ALA A 38 11.30 2.60 33.39
C ALA A 38 11.07 1.55 34.50
N ASN A 39 9.81 1.34 34.89
CA ASN A 39 9.41 0.37 35.92
C ASN A 39 9.49 -1.10 35.48
N GLN A 40 9.82 -1.39 34.21
CA GLN A 40 9.97 -2.74 33.68
C GLN A 40 11.44 -3.12 33.39
N ALA A 41 12.39 -2.34 33.88
CA ALA A 41 13.81 -2.69 33.81
C ALA A 41 14.09 -4.01 34.57
N PRO A 42 15.02 -4.89 34.12
CA PRO A 42 15.92 -4.75 32.96
C PRO A 42 15.39 -5.36 31.65
N ALA A 43 14.26 -6.07 31.68
CA ALA A 43 13.79 -6.88 30.54
C ALA A 43 12.83 -6.12 29.60
N TYR A 44 12.21 -5.01 30.03
CA TYR A 44 11.30 -4.16 29.24
C TYR A 44 10.26 -4.95 28.42
N THR A 45 9.67 -5.98 29.03
CA THR A 45 8.80 -6.95 28.35
C THR A 45 7.59 -6.31 27.67
N GLY A 46 7.03 -5.22 28.22
CA GLY A 46 5.94 -4.48 27.62
C GLY A 46 6.31 -3.80 26.29
N GLY A 47 7.50 -3.19 26.20
CA GLY A 47 7.98 -2.54 24.98
C GLY A 47 8.23 -3.54 23.86
N ILE A 48 8.86 -4.68 24.18
CA ILE A 48 9.10 -5.76 23.22
C ILE A 48 7.78 -6.36 22.72
N THR A 49 6.81 -6.56 23.62
CA THR A 49 5.48 -7.08 23.26
C THR A 49 4.74 -6.10 22.35
N ALA A 50 4.82 -4.79 22.60
CA ALA A 50 4.22 -3.77 21.75
C ALA A 50 4.86 -3.72 20.35
N MET A 51 6.20 -3.83 20.26
CA MET A 51 6.89 -3.95 18.96
C MET A 51 6.41 -5.19 18.21
N LEU A 52 6.38 -6.36 18.86
CA LEU A 52 5.95 -7.61 18.23
C LEU A 52 4.49 -7.52 17.75
N ALA A 53 3.59 -6.97 18.57
CA ALA A 53 2.20 -6.78 18.21
C ALA A 53 2.05 -5.86 16.99
N SER A 54 2.77 -4.74 16.95
CA SER A 54 2.73 -3.82 15.79
C SER A 54 3.24 -4.49 14.51
N TYR A 55 4.24 -5.37 14.63
CA TYR A 55 4.77 -6.13 13.49
C TYR A 55 3.77 -7.16 12.96
N CYS A 56 3.09 -7.89 13.86
CA CYS A 56 2.03 -8.82 13.49
C CYS A 56 0.88 -8.10 12.76
N ILE A 57 0.47 -6.92 13.25
CA ILE A 57 -0.58 -6.11 12.62
C ILE A 57 -0.13 -5.65 11.23
N ALA A 58 1.12 -5.20 11.08
CA ALA A 58 1.66 -4.78 9.79
C ALA A 58 1.65 -5.93 8.76
N ILE A 59 2.11 -7.13 9.15
CA ILE A 59 2.08 -8.33 8.29
C ILE A 59 0.65 -8.67 7.90
N PHE A 60 -0.29 -8.61 8.84
CA PHE A 60 -1.69 -8.90 8.60
C PHE A 60 -2.30 -7.95 7.56
N LEU A 61 -2.06 -6.64 7.69
CA LEU A 61 -2.53 -5.63 6.73
C LEU A 61 -1.91 -5.82 5.33
N ILE A 62 -0.61 -6.11 5.26
CA ILE A 62 0.07 -6.38 3.98
C ILE A 62 -0.51 -7.64 3.32
N SER A 63 -0.78 -8.68 4.10
CA SER A 63 -1.34 -9.94 3.60
C SER A 63 -2.75 -9.73 3.02
N ILE A 64 -3.60 -8.97 3.71
CA ILE A 64 -4.92 -8.58 3.20
C ILE A 64 -4.78 -7.83 1.87
N TYR A 65 -3.85 -6.87 1.81
CA TYR A 65 -3.61 -6.11 0.59
C TYR A 65 -3.21 -7.03 -0.59
N MET A 66 -2.25 -7.94 -0.40
CA MET A 66 -1.83 -8.88 -1.44
C MET A 66 -2.99 -9.78 -1.92
N VAL A 67 -3.77 -10.33 -0.99
CA VAL A 67 -4.91 -11.20 -1.32
C VAL A 67 -5.97 -10.46 -2.13
N ASN A 68 -6.20 -9.17 -1.86
CA ASN A 68 -7.12 -8.35 -2.65
C ASN A 68 -6.55 -7.95 -4.02
N SER A 69 -5.24 -7.73 -4.16
CA SER A 69 -4.62 -7.35 -5.43
C SER A 69 -4.58 -8.48 -6.46
N ILE A 70 -4.49 -9.74 -6.02
CA ILE A 70 -4.48 -10.92 -6.91
C ILE A 70 -5.72 -11.02 -7.82
N PRO A 71 -6.98 -11.01 -7.31
CA PRO A 71 -8.17 -11.10 -8.15
C PRO A 71 -8.33 -9.89 -9.07
N LEU A 72 -7.92 -8.69 -8.63
CA LEU A 72 -7.90 -7.48 -9.47
C LEU A 72 -6.95 -7.65 -10.65
N ASN A 73 -5.72 -8.13 -10.40
CA ASN A 73 -4.75 -8.36 -11.47
C ASN A 73 -5.22 -9.46 -12.44
N ARG A 74 -5.87 -10.52 -11.92
CA ARG A 74 -6.47 -11.58 -12.76
C ARG A 74 -7.64 -11.06 -13.61
N ARG A 75 -8.46 -10.16 -13.08
CA ARG A 75 -9.56 -9.52 -13.83
C ARG A 75 -9.02 -8.64 -14.95
N ASN A 76 -8.06 -7.77 -14.64
CA ASN A 76 -7.43 -6.88 -15.63
C ASN A 76 -6.72 -7.68 -16.73
N ALA A 77 -6.06 -8.78 -16.37
CA ALA A 77 -5.43 -9.69 -17.35
C ALA A 77 -6.44 -10.32 -18.31
N LYS A 78 -7.64 -10.70 -17.84
CA LYS A 78 -8.71 -11.23 -18.73
C LYS A 78 -9.20 -10.19 -19.71
N ILE A 79 -9.45 -8.97 -19.24
CA ILE A 79 -9.94 -7.86 -20.07
C ILE A 79 -8.90 -7.48 -21.14
N ALA A 80 -7.62 -7.48 -20.78
CA ALA A 80 -6.52 -7.22 -21.72
C ALA A 80 -6.43 -8.27 -22.85
N VAL A 81 -6.83 -9.52 -22.60
CA VAL A 81 -6.86 -10.59 -23.62
C VAL A 81 -8.11 -10.47 -24.51
N GLU A 82 -9.24 -10.04 -23.95
CA GLU A 82 -10.52 -9.92 -24.66
C GLU A 82 -10.58 -8.67 -25.56
N HIS A 83 -9.85 -7.61 -25.22
CA HIS A 83 -9.82 -6.35 -25.97
C HIS A 83 -8.38 -5.87 -26.27
N PRO A 84 -7.67 -6.51 -27.22
CA PRO A 84 -6.30 -6.13 -27.56
C PRO A 84 -6.18 -4.74 -28.20
N GLU A 85 -7.20 -4.28 -28.93
CA GLU A 85 -7.15 -3.00 -29.69
C GLU A 85 -7.27 -1.75 -28.80
N SER A 86 -7.93 -1.82 -27.64
CA SER A 86 -8.03 -0.70 -26.69
C SER A 86 -6.71 -0.38 -25.97
N THR A 87 -5.73 -1.28 -26.08
CA THR A 87 -4.45 -1.17 -25.38
C THR A 87 -3.47 -0.24 -26.11
N ALA A 88 -3.57 -0.11 -27.44
CA ALA A 88 -2.57 0.60 -28.25
C ALA A 88 -2.94 2.06 -28.59
N GLU A 89 -4.21 2.38 -28.88
CA GLU A 89 -4.60 3.73 -29.35
C GLU A 89 -4.99 4.72 -28.23
N GLY A 90 -5.32 4.22 -27.03
CA GLY A 90 -5.76 5.06 -25.90
C GLY A 90 -4.62 5.72 -25.10
N ASP A 91 -3.37 5.39 -25.36
CA ASP A 91 -2.23 5.66 -24.46
C ASP A 91 -1.96 7.16 -24.23
N ILE A 92 -2.26 7.99 -25.23
CA ILE A 92 -2.09 9.44 -25.13
C ILE A 92 -3.25 10.03 -24.32
N LEU A 93 -4.51 9.74 -24.68
CA LEU A 93 -5.72 10.30 -24.02
C LEU A 93 -5.90 9.77 -22.59
N ASP A 94 -5.59 8.49 -22.35
CA ASP A 94 -5.62 7.88 -21.02
C ASP A 94 -4.54 8.48 -20.12
N GLY A 95 -3.39 8.91 -20.66
CA GLY A 95 -2.35 9.60 -19.90
C GLY A 95 -2.76 11.00 -19.40
N TRP A 96 -3.72 11.65 -20.09
CA TRP A 96 -4.33 12.91 -19.64
C TRP A 96 -5.46 12.69 -18.63
N GLN A 97 -6.06 11.49 -18.59
CA GLN A 97 -7.07 11.13 -17.60
C GLN A 97 -6.38 10.52 -16.38
N ASP A 98 -6.32 11.25 -15.27
CA ASP A 98 -5.76 10.76 -13.99
C ASP A 98 -6.64 9.65 -13.38
N GLN A 99 -6.63 8.47 -14.01
CA GLN A 99 -7.44 7.33 -13.61
C GLN A 99 -6.83 6.60 -12.42
N THR A 100 -7.68 6.28 -11.45
CA THR A 100 -7.29 5.53 -10.25
C THR A 100 -7.05 4.06 -10.58
N ASP A 101 -6.20 3.37 -9.82
CA ASP A 101 -5.82 1.96 -10.00
C ASP A 101 -7.00 0.96 -10.06
N LEU A 102 -8.16 1.31 -9.51
CA LEU A 102 -9.39 0.50 -9.59
C LEU A 102 -10.17 0.67 -10.89
N THR A 103 -10.03 1.83 -11.53
CA THR A 103 -10.73 2.18 -12.78
C THR A 103 -9.86 1.87 -13.99
N ASN A 104 -8.54 2.05 -13.85
CA ASN A 104 -7.60 1.80 -14.91
C ASN A 104 -7.43 0.28 -15.13
N THR A 105 -8.01 -0.21 -16.22
CA THR A 105 -7.99 -1.64 -16.57
C THR A 105 -6.61 -2.10 -17.09
N LYS A 106 -5.74 -1.15 -17.50
CA LYS A 106 -4.35 -1.41 -17.90
C LYS A 106 -3.40 -1.47 -16.70
N PHE A 107 -3.83 -1.01 -15.52
CA PHE A 107 -3.00 -0.97 -14.32
C PHE A 107 -2.76 -2.39 -13.75
N LYS A 108 -1.50 -2.67 -13.41
CA LYS A 108 -1.08 -3.93 -12.78
C LYS A 108 -0.45 -3.64 -11.44
N PHE A 109 -1.02 -4.23 -10.39
CA PHE A 109 -0.44 -4.21 -9.06
C PHE A 109 0.82 -5.08 -9.04
N LEU A 110 1.94 -4.53 -8.56
CA LEU A 110 3.16 -5.28 -8.27
C LEU A 110 2.94 -6.05 -6.97
N ILE A 111 3.16 -7.36 -7.04
CA ILE A 111 3.00 -8.33 -5.95
C ILE A 111 4.39 -8.83 -5.57
#